data_AF-A0A0P7BZT6-F1
#
_entry.id   AF-A0A0P7BZT6-F1
#
_cell.length_a   1.000
_cell.length_b   1.000
_cell.length_c   1.000
_cell.angle_alpha   90.00
_cell.angle_beta   90.00
_cell.angle_gamma   90.00
#
_symmetry.space_group_name_H-M   'P 1'
#
loop_
_entity.id
_entity.type
_entity.pdbx_description
1 polymer ?
#
loop_
_entity_poly.entity_id
_entity_poly.type
_entity_poly.pdbx_seq_one_letter_code
_entity_poly.pdbx_strand_id
1 'polypeptide(L)'
;MINHSNENTILDDANSPELDQKKMGVITEDFLKVCDNLKEASYQIKSRGFSQFPVFVAAVDEVPLGNTLFFKDDFKTRYEYKASMLEEFLQRELIGSESEALFKENYKDPEEYCCLFVMDGKFVSFVYVPYPED
;
A
#
# COMPACT_ATOMS: atom_id res chain seq x y z
N MET A 1 -16.76 43.07 -23.33
CA MET A 1 -16.61 41.64 -23.63
C MET A 1 -16.10 40.98 -22.35
N ILE A 2 -16.99 40.29 -21.64
CA ILE A 2 -16.63 39.53 -20.45
C ILE A 2 -16.26 38.14 -20.96
N ASN A 3 -14.97 37.84 -21.05
CA ASN A 3 -14.53 36.46 -21.27
C ASN A 3 -14.60 35.74 -19.94
N HIS A 4 -15.73 35.08 -19.72
CA HIS A 4 -15.87 34.05 -18.72
C HIS A 4 -15.13 32.78 -19.15
N SER A 5 -14.47 32.19 -18.16
CA SER A 5 -14.23 30.75 -17.99
C SER A 5 -13.15 30.10 -18.87
N ASN A 6 -12.05 29.73 -18.22
CA ASN A 6 -11.79 28.31 -17.92
C ASN A 6 -10.60 28.18 -16.96
N GLU A 7 -10.87 28.35 -15.66
CA GLU A 7 -10.00 27.86 -14.60
C GLU A 7 -10.65 26.60 -14.00
N ASN A 8 -10.60 25.46 -14.69
CA ASN A 8 -10.68 24.14 -14.05
C ASN A 8 -10.32 22.99 -15.01
N THR A 9 -9.04 22.73 -15.26
CA THR A 9 -8.62 21.54 -16.03
C THR A 9 -7.33 20.92 -15.50
N ILE A 10 -6.97 21.16 -14.23
CA ILE A 10 -5.69 20.66 -13.66
C ILE A 10 -5.91 19.55 -12.61
N LEU A 11 -7.16 19.24 -12.25
CA LEU A 11 -7.46 18.32 -11.13
C LEU A 11 -8.01 16.94 -11.54
N ASP A 12 -8.40 16.74 -12.80
CA ASP A 12 -9.00 15.46 -13.26
C ASP A 12 -7.98 14.40 -13.69
N ASP A 13 -6.73 14.79 -13.99
CA ASP A 13 -5.71 13.87 -14.51
C ASP A 13 -5.09 12.96 -13.43
N ALA A 14 -5.29 13.28 -12.13
CA ALA A 14 -4.67 12.54 -11.03
C ALA A 14 -5.32 11.18 -10.74
N ASN A 15 -6.55 10.94 -11.21
CA ASN A 15 -7.34 9.72 -11.01
C ASN A 15 -7.88 9.16 -12.35
N SER A 16 -7.16 9.36 -13.46
CA SER A 16 -7.52 8.71 -14.72
C SER A 16 -7.27 7.19 -14.64
N PRO A 17 -8.16 6.33 -15.16
CA PRO A 17 -7.99 4.87 -15.18
C PRO A 17 -6.65 4.42 -15.79
N GLU A 18 -6.13 5.15 -16.77
CA GLU A 18 -4.84 4.85 -17.41
C GLU A 18 -3.66 5.09 -16.46
N LEU A 19 -3.75 6.11 -15.59
CA LEU A 19 -2.72 6.43 -14.61
C LEU A 19 -2.69 5.36 -13.50
N ASP A 20 -3.87 4.93 -13.05
CA ASP A 20 -3.98 3.85 -12.05
C ASP A 20 -3.44 2.53 -12.60
N GLN A 21 -3.74 2.19 -13.85
CA GLN A 21 -3.19 0.99 -14.49
C GLN A 21 -1.66 1.05 -14.58
N LYS A 22 -1.10 2.20 -14.96
CA LYS A 22 0.36 2.38 -15.02
C LYS A 22 1.01 2.25 -13.65
N LYS A 23 0.41 2.84 -12.61
CA LYS A 23 0.90 2.72 -11.22
C LYS A 23 0.84 1.29 -10.73
N MET A 24 -0.26 0.58 -11.01
CA MET A 24 -0.39 -0.84 -10.67
C MET A 24 0.69 -1.71 -11.32
N GLY A 25 1.07 -1.42 -12.56
CA GLY A 25 2.19 -2.10 -13.22
C GLY A 25 3.52 -1.89 -12.48
N VAL A 26 3.81 -0.66 -12.06
CA VAL A 26 5.03 -0.32 -11.31
C VAL A 26 5.04 -0.97 -9.92
N ILE A 27 3.91 -0.91 -9.20
CA ILE A 27 3.76 -1.55 -7.87
C ILE A 27 4.00 -3.05 -7.97
N THR A 28 3.44 -3.71 -8.99
CA THR A 28 3.57 -5.16 -9.18
C THR A 28 5.01 -5.54 -9.55
N GLU A 29 5.67 -4.81 -10.44
CA GLU A 29 7.07 -5.04 -10.82
C GLU A 29 8.00 -4.99 -9.61
N ASP A 30 7.80 -4.01 -8.73
CA ASP A 30 8.59 -3.87 -7.51
C ASP A 30 8.24 -4.93 -6.46
N PHE A 31 6.96 -5.24 -6.29
CA PHE A 31 6.48 -6.26 -5.36
C PHE A 31 7.09 -7.64 -5.66
N LEU A 32 7.22 -8.02 -6.93
CA LEU A 32 7.84 -9.31 -7.32
C LEU A 32 9.27 -9.48 -6.81
N LYS A 33 10.00 -8.39 -6.51
CA LYS A 33 11.37 -8.46 -6.00
C LYS A 33 11.43 -8.77 -4.49
N VAL A 34 10.33 -8.55 -3.77
CA VAL A 34 10.27 -8.61 -2.30
C VAL A 34 9.17 -9.53 -1.78
N CYS A 35 8.29 -10.05 -2.63
CA CYS A 35 7.06 -10.75 -2.25
C CYS A 35 7.29 -11.91 -1.29
N ASP A 36 8.34 -12.71 -1.49
CA ASP A 36 8.65 -13.86 -0.62
C ASP A 36 9.00 -13.42 0.80
N ASN A 37 9.76 -12.34 0.92
CA ASN A 37 10.12 -11.76 2.21
C ASN A 37 8.89 -11.15 2.92
N LEU A 38 7.99 -10.50 2.16
CA LEU A 38 6.75 -9.96 2.71
C LEU A 38 5.80 -11.07 3.15
N LYS A 39 5.74 -12.19 2.40
CA LYS A 39 4.94 -13.38 2.75
C LYS A 39 5.43 -14.00 4.06
N GLU A 40 6.74 -14.17 4.21
CA GLU A 40 7.34 -14.66 5.45
C GLU A 40 7.08 -13.69 6.62
N ALA A 41 7.25 -12.38 6.40
CA ALA A 41 6.94 -11.38 7.42
C ALA A 41 5.46 -11.42 7.84
N SER A 42 4.54 -11.60 6.89
CA SER A 42 3.10 -11.76 7.13
C SER A 42 2.83 -12.99 8.00
N TYR A 43 3.46 -14.13 7.66
CA TYR A 43 3.38 -15.35 8.45
C TYR A 43 3.89 -15.15 9.88
N GLN A 44 5.02 -14.46 10.08
CA GLN A 44 5.56 -14.18 11.40
C GLN A 44 4.65 -13.26 12.24
N ILE A 45 4.06 -12.23 11.62
CA ILE A 45 3.10 -11.32 12.30
C ILE A 45 1.88 -12.11 12.80
N LYS A 46 1.31 -12.98 11.96
CA LYS A 46 0.16 -13.82 12.30
C LYS A 46 0.51 -14.86 13.37
N SER A 47 1.56 -15.66 13.14
CA SER A 47 1.92 -16.81 13.98
C SER A 47 2.34 -16.41 15.40
N ARG A 48 2.93 -15.22 15.56
CA ARG A 48 3.29 -14.66 16.87
C ARG A 48 2.13 -13.92 17.55
N GLY A 49 0.99 -13.82 16.90
CA GLY A 49 -0.22 -13.20 17.45
C GLY A 49 -0.15 -11.67 17.54
N PHE A 50 0.69 -11.01 16.74
CA PHE A 50 0.77 -9.54 16.74
C PHE A 50 -0.45 -8.92 16.06
N SER A 51 -0.89 -9.48 14.94
CA SER A 51 -2.10 -9.05 14.24
C SER A 51 -2.60 -10.16 13.31
N GLN A 52 -3.90 -10.15 13.03
CA GLN A 52 -4.50 -10.94 11.94
C GLN A 52 -4.53 -10.19 10.60
N PHE A 53 -4.18 -8.90 10.63
CA PHE A 53 -4.25 -7.99 9.49
C PHE A 53 -2.89 -7.31 9.22
N PRO A 54 -1.84 -8.08 8.83
CA PRO A 54 -0.58 -7.49 8.37
C PRO A 54 -0.80 -6.45 7.27
N VAL A 55 -0.11 -5.32 7.35
CA VAL A 55 -0.13 -4.29 6.30
C VAL A 55 1.30 -3.89 6.02
N PHE A 56 1.69 -3.86 4.75
CA PHE A 56 3.05 -3.45 4.38
C PHE A 56 3.01 -2.10 3.69
N VAL A 57 3.80 -1.15 4.17
CA VAL A 57 3.91 0.18 3.56
C VAL A 57 4.95 0.11 2.45
N ALA A 58 4.57 0.57 1.26
CA ALA A 58 5.47 0.76 0.12
C ALA A 58 5.55 2.26 -0.17
N ALA A 59 6.66 2.91 0.20
CA ALA A 59 6.78 4.37 0.14
C ALA A 59 7.99 4.80 -0.69
N VAL A 60 7.80 5.81 -1.55
CA VAL A 60 8.92 6.43 -2.28
C VAL A 60 9.71 7.35 -1.36
N ASP A 61 9.02 8.07 -0.47
CA ASP A 61 9.65 9.00 0.47
C ASP A 61 9.67 8.41 1.89
N GLU A 62 10.50 8.96 2.77
CA GLU A 62 10.54 8.54 4.15
C GLU A 62 9.21 8.87 4.84
N VAL A 63 8.57 7.84 5.38
CA VAL A 63 7.31 7.97 6.12
C VAL A 63 7.46 7.42 7.53
N PRO A 64 6.95 8.11 8.56
CA PRO A 64 7.04 7.66 9.96
C PRO A 64 5.94 6.64 10.29
N LEU A 65 5.73 5.63 9.43
CA LEU A 65 4.68 4.62 9.54
C LEU A 65 5.28 3.23 9.31
N GLY A 66 5.01 2.29 10.23
CA GLY A 66 5.60 0.96 10.19
C GLY A 66 7.09 0.91 10.54
N ASN A 67 7.62 -0.31 10.61
CA ASN A 67 9.03 -0.59 10.85
C ASN A 67 9.72 -0.98 9.55
N THR A 68 10.82 -0.31 9.20
CA THR A 68 11.55 -0.60 7.95
C THR A 68 12.00 -2.06 7.89
N LEU A 69 11.62 -2.75 6.81
CA LEU A 69 12.13 -4.06 6.46
C LEU A 69 13.30 -3.92 5.49
N PHE A 70 13.06 -3.19 4.39
CA PHE A 70 14.00 -3.07 3.28
C PHE A 70 14.06 -1.63 2.79
N PHE A 71 15.27 -1.15 2.56
CA PHE A 71 15.53 0.08 1.80
C PHE A 71 15.55 -0.23 0.30
N LYS A 72 15.43 0.83 -0.50
CA LYS A 72 15.41 0.73 -1.98
C LYS A 72 16.60 -0.05 -2.55
N ASP A 73 17.79 0.17 -1.98
CA ASP A 73 19.03 -0.41 -2.48
C ASP A 73 19.18 -1.91 -2.18
N ASP A 74 18.44 -2.45 -1.19
CA ASP A 74 18.53 -3.85 -0.78
C ASP A 74 18.03 -4.79 -1.90
N PHE A 75 16.96 -4.38 -2.60
CA PHE A 75 16.31 -5.17 -3.65
C PHE A 75 16.19 -4.43 -4.99
N LYS A 76 16.82 -3.26 -5.13
CA LYS A 76 16.68 -2.37 -6.31
C LYS A 76 15.20 -2.06 -6.60
N THR A 77 14.48 -1.73 -5.53
CA THR A 77 13.09 -1.29 -5.57
C THR A 77 13.03 0.24 -5.67
N ARG A 78 11.93 0.74 -6.22
CA ARG A 78 11.52 2.15 -6.17
C ARG A 78 11.00 2.53 -4.79
N TYR A 79 10.35 1.58 -4.10
CA TYR A 79 9.77 1.77 -2.77
C TYR A 79 10.69 1.24 -1.67
N GLU A 80 10.69 1.92 -0.53
CA GLU A 80 11.04 1.31 0.74
C GLU A 80 9.85 0.50 1.26
N TYR A 81 10.14 -0.68 1.82
CA TYR A 81 9.12 -1.56 2.37
C TYR A 81 9.20 -1.59 3.89
N LYS A 82 8.06 -1.37 4.53
CA LYS A 82 7.94 -1.37 5.99
C LYS A 82 6.83 -2.31 6.45
N ALA A 83 7.05 -3.00 7.56
CA ALA A 83 6.05 -3.84 8.20
C ALA A 83 5.18 -3.01 9.15
N SER A 84 3.88 -3.14 9.00
CA SER A 84 2.86 -2.54 9.85
C SER A 84 1.69 -3.52 9.99
N MET A 85 0.60 -3.06 10.58
CA MET A 85 -0.62 -3.81 10.82
C MET A 85 -1.79 -2.84 10.94
N LEU A 86 -3.01 -3.30 10.69
CA LEU A 86 -4.22 -2.47 10.77
C LEU A 86 -4.30 -1.67 12.07
N GLU A 87 -3.89 -2.29 13.19
CA GLU A 87 -3.89 -1.68 14.52
C GLU A 87 -3.08 -0.37 14.58
N GLU A 88 -1.96 -0.28 13.86
CA GLU A 88 -1.17 0.96 13.81
C GLU A 88 -1.91 2.07 13.06
N PHE A 89 -2.64 1.73 11.99
CA PHE A 89 -3.43 2.68 11.22
C PHE A 89 -4.63 3.21 12.03
N LEU A 90 -5.27 2.35 12.82
CA LEU A 90 -6.34 2.74 13.74
C LEU A 90 -5.80 3.61 14.88
N GLN A 91 -4.70 3.20 15.50
CA GLN A 91 -4.07 3.94 16.60
C GLN A 91 -3.63 5.36 16.17
N ARG A 92 -3.19 5.51 14.93
CA ARG A 92 -2.78 6.79 14.34
C ARG A 92 -3.92 7.57 13.70
N GLU A 93 -5.16 7.08 13.81
CA GLU A 93 -6.36 7.70 13.21
C GLU A 93 -6.26 7.88 11.68
N LEU A 94 -5.46 7.05 11.00
CA LEU A 94 -5.35 7.01 9.54
C LEU A 94 -6.52 6.27 8.90
N ILE A 95 -7.14 5.36 9.65
CA ILE A 95 -8.40 4.70 9.33
C ILE A 95 -9.36 5.01 10.48
N GLY A 96 -10.54 5.57 10.15
CA GLY A 96 -11.60 5.80 11.13
C GLY A 96 -12.16 4.49 11.67
N SER A 97 -12.61 4.48 12.93
CA SER A 97 -13.18 3.30 13.57
C SER A 97 -14.40 2.73 12.83
N GLU A 98 -15.19 3.58 12.16
CA GLU A 98 -16.30 3.15 11.30
C GLU A 98 -15.82 2.39 10.05
N SER A 99 -14.61 2.69 9.57
CA SER A 99 -13.98 2.02 8.43
C SER A 99 -13.26 0.73 8.83
N GLU A 100 -13.02 0.49 10.13
CA GLU A 100 -12.36 -0.73 10.62
C GLU A 100 -13.14 -1.98 10.24
N ALA A 101 -14.46 -1.99 10.50
CA ALA A 101 -15.31 -3.14 10.22
C ALA A 101 -15.30 -3.47 8.72
N LEU A 102 -15.43 -2.44 7.89
CA LEU A 102 -15.39 -2.58 6.42
C LEU A 102 -14.03 -3.06 5.94
N PHE A 103 -12.94 -2.54 6.51
CA PHE A 103 -11.59 -2.98 6.16
C PHE A 103 -11.41 -4.47 6.49
N LYS A 104 -11.82 -4.90 7.68
CA LYS A 104 -11.73 -6.30 8.12
C LYS A 104 -12.61 -7.23 7.28
N GLU A 105 -13.81 -6.80 6.91
CA GLU A 105 -14.72 -7.56 6.05
C GLU A 105 -14.14 -7.78 4.64
N ASN A 106 -13.44 -6.78 4.11
CA ASN A 106 -12.86 -6.81 2.76
C ASN A 106 -11.37 -7.21 2.77
N TYR A 107 -10.81 -7.57 3.92
CA TYR A 107 -9.42 -7.98 4.03
C TYR A 107 -9.22 -9.34 3.37
N LYS A 108 -8.32 -9.40 2.40
CA LYS A 108 -8.04 -10.65 1.68
C LYS A 108 -7.15 -11.57 2.50
N ASP A 109 -7.20 -12.87 2.20
CA ASP A 109 -6.38 -13.86 2.89
C ASP A 109 -4.88 -13.47 2.80
N PRO A 110 -4.21 -13.21 3.94
CA PRO A 110 -2.81 -12.80 3.97
C PRO A 110 -1.82 -13.91 3.56
N GLU A 111 -2.29 -15.14 3.33
CA GLU A 111 -1.51 -16.24 2.77
C GLU A 111 -1.52 -16.25 1.23
N GLU A 112 -2.56 -15.68 0.62
CA GLU A 112 -2.74 -15.57 -0.83
C GLU A 112 -2.42 -14.16 -1.36
N TYR A 113 -2.70 -13.13 -0.57
CA TYR A 113 -2.55 -11.72 -0.94
C TYR A 113 -1.71 -10.94 0.06
N CYS A 114 -0.85 -10.05 -0.45
CA CYS A 114 -0.22 -9.02 0.33
C CYS A 114 -1.11 -7.77 0.38
N CYS A 115 -1.42 -7.28 1.59
CA CYS A 115 -2.03 -5.95 1.77
C CYS A 115 -0.93 -4.88 1.77
N LEU A 116 -0.85 -4.10 0.69
CA LEU A 116 0.08 -2.98 0.55
C LEU A 116 -0.64 -1.65 0.81
N PHE A 117 -0.05 -0.80 1.65
CA PHE A 117 -0.38 0.61 1.71
C PHE A 117 0.67 1.39 0.90
N VAL A 118 0.30 1.77 -0.32
CA VAL A 118 1.22 2.39 -1.28
C VAL A 118 1.16 3.89 -1.14
N MET A 119 2.32 4.52 -1.00
CA MET A 119 2.51 5.98 -0.94
C MET A 119 3.49 6.41 -2.04
N ASP A 120 2.95 6.91 -3.14
CA ASP A 120 3.69 7.35 -4.32
C ASP A 120 3.21 8.74 -4.77
N GLY A 121 3.87 9.78 -4.24
CA GLY A 121 3.49 11.17 -4.43
C GLY A 121 2.05 11.44 -3.97
N LYS A 122 1.14 11.72 -4.90
CA LYS A 122 -0.28 11.94 -4.61
C LYS A 122 -1.11 10.66 -4.53
N PHE A 123 -0.55 9.51 -4.91
CA PHE A 123 -1.25 8.24 -4.82
C PHE A 123 -1.01 7.61 -3.46
N VAL A 124 -2.10 7.53 -2.70
CA VAL A 124 -2.12 6.89 -1.39
C VAL A 124 -3.31 5.92 -1.38
N SER A 125 -3.04 4.63 -1.35
CA SER A 125 -4.10 3.62 -1.45
C SER A 125 -3.70 2.29 -0.83
N PHE A 126 -4.72 1.55 -0.35
CA PHE A 126 -4.59 0.14 -0.03
C PHE A 126 -4.76 -0.70 -1.31
N VAL A 127 -3.81 -1.58 -1.56
CA VAL A 127 -3.75 -2.45 -2.73
C VAL A 127 -3.52 -3.87 -2.27
N TYR A 128 -4.32 -4.81 -2.75
CA TYR A 128 -4.08 -6.23 -2.52
C TYR A 128 -3.40 -6.85 -3.74
N VAL A 129 -2.17 -7.30 -3.59
CA VAL A 129 -1.39 -7.94 -4.65
C VAL A 129 -1.27 -9.44 -4.33
N PRO A 130 -1.69 -10.34 -5.23
CA PRO A 130 -1.54 -11.78 -5.00
C PRO A 130 -0.06 -12.16 -4.96
N TYR A 131 0.31 -13.06 -4.05
CA TYR A 131 1.62 -13.71 -4.12
C TYR A 131 1.68 -14.58 -5.39
N PRO A 132 2.84 -14.65 -6.07
CA PRO A 132 3.02 -15.62 -7.14
C PRO A 132 2.77 -17.04 -6.62
N GLU A 133 2.13 -17.87 -7.44
CA GLU A 133 2.13 -19.32 -7.23
C GLU A 133 3.51 -19.87 -7.63
N ASP A 134 4.01 -20.85 -6.87
CA ASP A 134 5.26 -21.58 -7.18
C ASP A 134 5.18 -22.36 -8.51
#